data_AF-A0A6A0GTL1-F1
#
_entry.id   AF-A0A6A0GTL1-F1
#
_cell.length_a   1.000
_cell.length_b   1.000
_cell.length_c   1.000
_cell.angle_alpha   90.00
_cell.angle_beta   90.00
_cell.angle_gamma   90.00
#
_symmetry.space_group_name_H-M   'P 1'
#
loop_
_entity.id
_entity.type
_entity.pdbx_description
1 polymer ?
#
loop_
_entity_poly.entity_id
_entity_poly.type
_entity_poly.pdbx_seq_one_letter_code
_entity_poly.pdbx_strand_id
1 'polypeptide(L)'
;MLYTNSSCWGAGEDQEPERVLLLQERLAGVFERIKTGYLHEARLLASLLPLCLLDLLPPSQVLNKVIMEFISPHQPHPHLLAITLFQVFEACMEESGEALVQEWVLMSLGNFTRRQPACLAVWFITCFLVAASRDTRLRSLFPNVLAWPAQIQRVGLYAGGGLMVQSGDQEIPVTSSRLDRSTGHSVVPVAQLHPPELDAAQLLPPELGVAQLEVFCLAAVQFDVALPSHHHRVKFREVFADVAVEGSPFLLMLRFLDDKTGALP
;
A
#
# COMPACT_ATOMS: atom_id res chain seq x y z
N MET A 1 -38.94 23.31 12.00
CA MET A 1 -38.07 23.30 10.82
C MET A 1 -38.09 21.91 10.24
N LEU A 2 -38.47 21.81 8.97
CA LEU A 2 -38.64 20.57 8.22
C LEU A 2 -37.28 20.06 7.73
N TYR A 3 -36.92 18.83 8.11
CA TYR A 3 -36.07 17.96 7.29
C TYR A 3 -36.67 16.56 7.33
N THR A 4 -37.73 16.38 6.54
CA THR A 4 -38.07 15.06 6.03
C THR A 4 -36.97 14.67 5.05
N ASN A 5 -35.94 13.99 5.56
CA ASN A 5 -34.96 13.36 4.68
C ASN A 5 -35.69 12.18 4.04
N SER A 6 -36.07 12.37 2.78
CA SER A 6 -36.77 11.39 1.97
C SER A 6 -35.82 10.21 1.76
N SER A 7 -36.00 9.16 2.55
CA SER A 7 -35.37 7.85 2.37
C SER A 7 -35.84 7.25 1.04
N CYS A 8 -35.21 7.66 -0.06
CA CYS A 8 -35.47 7.13 -1.40
C CYS A 8 -34.50 6.00 -1.71
N TRP A 9 -34.50 4.96 -0.87
CA TRP A 9 -33.97 3.64 -1.20
C TRP A 9 -34.87 2.62 -0.49
N GLY A 10 -36.11 2.55 -0.96
CA GLY A 10 -37.00 1.46 -0.62
C GLY A 10 -36.62 0.24 -1.44
N ALA A 11 -36.38 -0.87 -0.74
CA ALA A 11 -36.41 -2.25 -1.20
C ALA A 11 -35.41 -2.65 -2.30
N GLY A 12 -34.62 -3.68 -1.99
CA GLY A 12 -33.95 -4.47 -3.01
C GLY A 12 -34.95 -5.12 -3.97
N GLU A 13 -34.38 -5.61 -5.07
CA GLU A 13 -35.03 -6.33 -6.19
C GLU A 13 -35.60 -5.39 -7.26
N ASP A 14 -34.70 -5.01 -8.19
CA ASP A 14 -34.92 -4.51 -9.56
C ASP A 14 -34.08 -3.25 -9.89
N GLN A 15 -32.78 -3.27 -9.59
CA GLN A 15 -31.88 -2.48 -10.45
C GLN A 15 -31.86 -3.19 -11.81
N GLU A 16 -32.47 -2.55 -12.80
CA GLU A 16 -32.42 -2.99 -14.20
C GLU A 16 -30.97 -3.37 -14.55
N PRO A 17 -30.70 -4.59 -15.04
CA PRO A 17 -29.35 -5.12 -15.16
C PRO A 17 -28.43 -4.23 -16.00
N GLU A 18 -29.00 -3.49 -16.95
CA GLU A 18 -28.32 -2.48 -17.76
C GLU A 18 -27.79 -1.31 -16.92
N ARG A 19 -28.54 -0.87 -15.90
CA ARG A 19 -28.13 0.22 -14.99
C ARG A 19 -26.99 -0.23 -14.09
N VAL A 20 -27.03 -1.46 -13.57
CA VAL A 20 -25.93 -2.04 -12.78
C VAL A 20 -24.66 -2.11 -13.62
N LEU A 21 -24.78 -2.61 -14.86
CA LEU A 21 -23.66 -2.73 -15.79
C LEU A 21 -23.07 -1.36 -16.14
N LEU A 22 -23.92 -0.38 -16.43
CA LEU A 22 -23.48 1.00 -16.69
C LEU A 22 -22.77 1.60 -15.47
N LEU A 23 -23.30 1.42 -14.26
CA LEU A 23 -22.66 1.89 -13.03
C LEU A 23 -21.28 1.25 -12.83
N GLN A 24 -21.17 -0.06 -13.06
CA GLN A 24 -19.89 -0.76 -12.97
C GLN A 24 -18.88 -0.27 -14.02
N GLU A 25 -19.33 0.03 -15.24
CA GLU A 25 -18.50 0.62 -16.30
C GLU A 25 -18.02 2.04 -15.91
N ARG A 26 -18.91 2.87 -15.36
CA ARG A 26 -18.56 4.22 -14.89
C ARG A 26 -17.55 4.17 -13.75
N LEU A 27 -17.74 3.27 -12.78
CA LEU A 27 -16.79 3.07 -11.69
C LEU A 27 -15.44 2.56 -12.19
N ALA A 28 -15.42 1.64 -13.18
CA ALA A 28 -14.18 1.22 -13.81
C ALA A 28 -13.46 2.40 -14.48
N GLY A 29 -14.20 3.30 -15.14
CA GLY A 29 -13.66 4.55 -15.67
C GLY A 29 -13.03 5.44 -14.59
N VAL A 30 -13.65 5.57 -13.41
CA VAL A 30 -13.08 6.32 -12.28
C VAL A 30 -11.76 5.71 -11.82
N PHE A 31 -11.70 4.39 -11.63
CA PHE A 31 -10.47 3.69 -11.29
C PHE A 31 -9.36 3.91 -12.33
N GLU A 32 -9.71 3.86 -13.62
CA GLU A 32 -8.77 4.10 -14.71
C GLU A 32 -8.26 5.56 -14.72
N ARG A 33 -9.13 6.53 -14.42
CA ARG A 33 -8.72 7.94 -14.26
C ARG A 33 -7.82 8.16 -13.05
N ILE A 34 -7.97 7.39 -11.97
CA ILE A 34 -7.03 7.44 -10.85
C ILE A 34 -5.64 6.94 -11.28
N LYS A 35 -5.56 5.94 -12.17
CA LYS A 35 -4.27 5.43 -12.70
C LYS A 35 -3.62 6.37 -13.70
N THR A 36 -4.41 6.93 -14.62
CA THR A 36 -3.89 7.60 -15.82
C THR A 36 -4.01 9.12 -15.79
N GLY A 37 -4.81 9.66 -14.87
CA GLY A 37 -5.06 11.10 -14.73
C GLY A 37 -3.91 11.85 -14.07
N TYR A 38 -4.04 13.17 -14.01
CA TYR A 38 -3.10 14.02 -13.27
C TYR A 38 -3.22 13.75 -11.77
N LEU A 39 -2.13 13.95 -11.02
CA LEU A 39 -2.09 13.70 -9.57
C LEU A 39 -3.20 14.42 -8.79
N HIS A 40 -3.56 15.65 -9.17
CA HIS A 40 -4.65 16.40 -8.52
C HIS A 40 -6.02 15.75 -8.79
N GLU A 41 -6.26 15.29 -10.01
CA GLU A 41 -7.47 14.58 -10.39
C GLU A 41 -7.56 13.22 -9.68
N ALA A 42 -6.48 12.45 -9.67
CA ALA A 42 -6.42 11.17 -8.96
C ALA A 42 -6.72 11.35 -7.46
N ARG A 43 -6.21 12.41 -6.82
CA ARG A 43 -6.52 12.75 -5.42
C ARG A 43 -8.00 13.06 -5.22
N LEU A 44 -8.58 13.89 -6.08
CA LEU A 44 -10.00 14.24 -6.01
C LEU A 44 -10.87 12.98 -6.17
N LEU A 45 -10.63 12.20 -7.21
CA LEU A 45 -11.38 10.99 -7.51
C LEU A 45 -11.26 9.96 -6.38
N ALA A 46 -10.04 9.70 -5.89
CA ALA A 46 -9.82 8.76 -4.78
C ALA A 46 -10.48 9.21 -3.46
N SER A 47 -10.62 10.53 -3.24
CA SER A 47 -11.31 11.08 -2.06
C SER A 47 -12.83 10.91 -2.11
N LEU A 48 -13.42 10.90 -3.30
CA LEU A 48 -14.86 10.69 -3.51
C LEU A 48 -15.22 9.21 -3.68
N LEU A 49 -14.24 8.39 -4.08
CA LEU A 49 -14.44 7.00 -4.44
C LEU A 49 -15.09 6.16 -3.32
N PRO A 50 -14.73 6.27 -2.03
CA PRO A 50 -15.40 5.53 -0.95
C PRO A 50 -16.89 5.78 -0.91
N LEU A 51 -17.31 7.04 -0.96
CA LEU A 51 -18.72 7.43 -0.97
C LEU A 51 -19.43 6.83 -2.18
N CYS A 52 -18.87 7.01 -3.38
CA CYS A 52 -19.44 6.46 -4.60
C CYS A 52 -19.57 4.94 -4.56
N LEU A 53 -18.57 4.22 -4.03
CA LEU A 53 -18.62 2.75 -3.99
C LEU A 53 -19.66 2.26 -2.99
N LEU A 54 -19.67 2.83 -1.78
CA LEU A 54 -20.60 2.44 -0.71
C LEU A 54 -22.05 2.76 -1.05
N ASP A 55 -22.31 3.85 -1.78
CA ASP A 55 -23.67 4.22 -2.21
C ASP A 55 -24.19 3.36 -3.38
N LEU A 56 -23.30 2.78 -4.18
CA LEU A 56 -23.66 2.15 -5.47
C LEU A 56 -23.57 0.63 -5.48
N LEU A 57 -22.79 0.01 -4.58
CA LEU A 57 -22.47 -1.41 -4.64
C LEU A 57 -22.64 -2.08 -3.27
N PRO A 58 -23.01 -3.38 -3.24
CA PRO A 58 -23.03 -4.13 -1.98
C PRO A 58 -21.61 -4.30 -1.41
N PRO A 59 -21.45 -4.42 -0.08
CA PRO A 59 -20.16 -4.46 0.61
C PRO A 59 -19.13 -5.43 0.01
N SER A 60 -19.52 -6.65 -0.34
CA SER A 60 -18.61 -7.63 -0.96
C SER A 60 -18.05 -7.17 -2.33
N GLN A 61 -18.84 -6.47 -3.14
CA GLN A 61 -18.37 -5.94 -4.42
C GLN A 61 -17.47 -4.73 -4.23
N VAL A 62 -17.78 -3.89 -3.24
CA VAL A 62 -16.94 -2.74 -2.85
C VAL A 62 -15.57 -3.23 -2.39
N LEU A 63 -15.53 -4.18 -1.44
CA LEU A 63 -14.29 -4.76 -0.92
C LEU A 63 -13.46 -5.36 -2.06
N ASN A 64 -14.07 -6.20 -2.90
CA ASN A 64 -13.37 -6.78 -4.05
C ASN A 64 -12.71 -5.72 -4.94
N LYS A 65 -13.46 -4.67 -5.33
CA LYS A 65 -12.93 -3.63 -6.23
C LYS A 65 -11.76 -2.87 -5.61
N VAL A 66 -11.90 -2.39 -4.37
CA VAL A 66 -10.86 -1.58 -3.72
C VAL A 66 -9.63 -2.41 -3.42
N ILE A 67 -9.82 -3.65 -2.95
CA ILE A 67 -8.72 -4.58 -2.66
C ILE A 67 -7.97 -4.95 -3.94
N MET A 68 -8.67 -5.33 -5.01
CA MET A 68 -8.04 -5.69 -6.28
C MET A 68 -7.26 -4.51 -6.88
N GLU A 69 -7.79 -3.30 -6.75
CA GLU A 69 -7.11 -2.10 -7.20
C GLU A 69 -5.86 -1.80 -6.35
N PHE A 70 -5.96 -1.93 -5.02
CA PHE A 70 -4.82 -1.76 -4.11
C PHE A 70 -3.72 -2.82 -4.31
N ILE A 71 -4.11 -4.05 -4.67
CA ILE A 71 -3.20 -5.16 -5.02
C ILE A 71 -2.59 -5.00 -6.41
N SER A 72 -3.09 -4.10 -7.26
CA SER A 72 -2.56 -3.94 -8.61
C SER A 72 -1.08 -3.50 -8.58
N PRO A 73 -0.18 -4.17 -9.32
CA PRO A 73 1.21 -3.72 -9.47
C PRO A 73 1.31 -2.46 -10.34
N HIS A 74 0.27 -2.16 -11.12
CA HIS A 74 0.23 -1.02 -12.03
C HIS A 74 -0.43 0.23 -11.43
N GLN A 75 -0.77 0.22 -10.14
CA GLN A 75 -1.37 1.38 -9.48
C GLN A 75 -0.27 2.39 -9.09
N PRO A 76 -0.17 3.57 -9.73
CA PRO A 76 0.88 4.56 -9.43
C PRO A 76 0.66 5.31 -8.11
N HIS A 77 -0.55 5.24 -7.54
CA HIS A 77 -0.94 6.00 -6.36
C HIS A 77 -1.47 5.12 -5.22
N PRO A 78 -0.71 4.10 -4.76
CA PRO A 78 -1.22 3.16 -3.75
C PRO A 78 -1.55 3.83 -2.41
N HIS A 79 -0.93 4.97 -2.09
CA HIS A 79 -1.24 5.75 -0.89
C HIS A 79 -2.64 6.36 -0.92
N LEU A 80 -3.15 6.74 -2.10
CA LEU A 80 -4.53 7.22 -2.25
C LEU A 80 -5.51 6.07 -2.05
N LEU A 81 -5.21 4.91 -2.64
CA LEU A 81 -6.04 3.71 -2.50
C LEU A 81 -6.03 3.16 -1.08
N ALA A 82 -4.92 3.31 -0.33
CA ALA A 82 -4.89 2.97 1.08
C ALA A 82 -5.89 3.81 1.90
N ILE A 83 -6.03 5.10 1.60
CA ILE A 83 -7.03 5.97 2.24
C ILE A 83 -8.45 5.50 1.89
N THR A 84 -8.70 5.22 0.61
CA THR A 84 -9.98 4.66 0.15
C THR A 84 -10.31 3.36 0.87
N LEU A 85 -9.34 2.46 0.98
CA LEU A 85 -9.45 1.18 1.66
C LEU A 85 -9.77 1.34 3.16
N PHE A 86 -9.10 2.27 3.83
CA PHE A 86 -9.34 2.55 5.25
C PHE A 86 -10.79 2.98 5.53
N GLN A 87 -11.34 3.87 4.70
CA GLN A 87 -12.72 4.35 4.81
C GLN A 87 -13.73 3.26 4.45
N VAL A 88 -13.47 2.50 3.39
CA VAL A 88 -14.35 1.41 2.95
C VAL A 88 -14.39 0.28 3.98
N PHE A 89 -13.26 -0.10 4.56
CA PHE A 89 -13.23 -1.15 5.58
C PHE A 89 -14.01 -0.72 6.82
N GLU A 90 -13.90 0.55 7.23
CA GLU A 90 -14.69 1.10 8.34
C GLU A 90 -16.20 0.96 8.08
N ALA A 91 -16.66 1.46 6.93
CA ALA A 91 -18.07 1.41 6.56
C ALA A 91 -18.58 -0.04 6.42
N CYS A 92 -17.82 -0.93 5.75
CA CYS A 92 -18.20 -2.34 5.61
C CYS A 92 -18.23 -3.07 6.95
N MET A 93 -17.32 -2.73 7.88
CA MET A 93 -17.33 -3.28 9.23
C MET A 93 -18.57 -2.81 10.02
N GLU A 94 -18.99 -1.56 9.86
CA GLU A 94 -20.20 -1.02 10.50
C GLU A 94 -21.48 -1.63 9.92
N GLU A 95 -21.56 -1.80 8.60
CA GLU A 95 -22.75 -2.28 7.90
C GLU A 95 -22.91 -3.80 7.92
N SER A 96 -21.83 -4.54 7.63
CA SER A 96 -21.84 -6.00 7.40
C SER A 96 -21.08 -6.81 8.45
N GLY A 97 -20.52 -6.14 9.46
CA GLY A 97 -19.73 -6.78 10.50
C GLY A 97 -18.27 -7.05 10.12
N GLU A 98 -17.46 -7.30 11.14
CA GLU A 98 -16.01 -7.44 10.99
C GLU A 98 -15.60 -8.73 10.26
N ALA A 99 -16.35 -9.82 10.46
CA ALA A 99 -16.04 -11.13 9.87
C ALA A 99 -15.95 -11.09 8.33
N LEU A 100 -16.79 -10.28 7.68
CA LEU A 100 -16.73 -10.10 6.22
C LEU A 100 -15.38 -9.53 5.81
N VAL A 101 -14.98 -8.41 6.43
CA VAL A 101 -13.71 -7.73 6.14
C VAL A 101 -12.51 -8.63 6.45
N GLN A 102 -12.55 -9.36 7.56
CA GLN A 102 -11.50 -10.32 7.94
C GLN A 102 -11.31 -11.43 6.90
N GLU A 103 -12.39 -11.99 6.34
CA GLU A 103 -12.27 -13.03 5.31
C GLU A 103 -11.64 -12.48 4.02
N TRP A 104 -12.08 -11.30 3.58
CA TRP A 104 -11.48 -10.61 2.44
C TRP A 104 -10.01 -10.28 2.68
N VAL A 105 -9.64 -9.91 3.91
CA VAL A 105 -8.25 -9.67 4.29
C VAL A 105 -7.44 -10.95 4.13
N LEU A 106 -7.88 -12.07 4.75
CA LEU A 106 -7.19 -13.36 4.69
C LEU A 106 -7.01 -13.88 3.26
N MET A 107 -8.01 -13.72 2.39
CA MET A 107 -7.92 -14.10 0.98
C MET A 107 -6.89 -13.27 0.19
N SER A 108 -6.56 -12.09 0.68
CA SER A 108 -5.77 -11.09 -0.05
C SER A 108 -4.31 -11.03 0.38
N LEU A 109 -3.98 -11.41 1.62
CA LEU A 109 -2.65 -11.23 2.22
C LEU A 109 -1.50 -11.84 1.40
N GLY A 110 -1.71 -13.04 0.83
CA GLY A 110 -0.69 -13.72 -0.01
C GLY A 110 -0.30 -12.95 -1.27
N ASN A 111 -1.10 -11.96 -1.70
CA ASN A 111 -0.74 -11.08 -2.81
C ASN A 111 0.25 -9.98 -2.41
N PHE A 112 0.33 -9.63 -1.12
CA PHE A 112 1.25 -8.61 -0.64
C PHE A 112 2.60 -9.19 -0.22
N THR A 113 2.62 -10.40 0.37
CA THR A 113 3.84 -11.02 0.93
C THR A 113 4.94 -11.25 -0.11
N ARG A 114 4.59 -11.39 -1.38
CA ARG A 114 5.52 -11.57 -2.50
C ARG A 114 6.02 -10.27 -3.14
N ARG A 115 5.55 -9.11 -2.67
CA ARG A 115 5.98 -7.81 -3.21
C ARG A 115 7.41 -7.50 -2.81
N GLN A 116 8.16 -6.89 -3.72
CA GLN A 116 9.52 -6.43 -3.51
C GLN A 116 9.59 -4.90 -3.69
N PRO A 117 10.43 -4.19 -2.91
CA PRO A 117 11.22 -4.69 -1.78
C PRO A 117 10.36 -5.11 -0.57
N ALA A 118 10.92 -5.88 0.37
CA ALA A 118 10.19 -6.41 1.52
C ALA A 118 9.57 -5.29 2.39
N CYS A 119 10.25 -4.13 2.50
CA CYS A 119 9.67 -2.96 3.18
C CYS A 119 8.35 -2.47 2.57
N LEU A 120 8.22 -2.56 1.25
CA LEU A 120 7.00 -2.21 0.56
C LEU A 120 5.88 -3.20 0.91
N ALA A 121 6.18 -4.50 0.91
CA ALA A 121 5.22 -5.52 1.33
C ALA A 121 4.72 -5.26 2.76
N VAL A 122 5.63 -4.97 3.70
CA VAL A 122 5.30 -4.64 5.09
C VAL A 122 4.39 -3.41 5.16
N TRP A 123 4.68 -2.36 4.39
CA TRP A 123 3.82 -1.17 4.36
C TRP A 123 2.41 -1.47 3.85
N PHE A 124 2.28 -2.22 2.73
CA PHE A 124 0.98 -2.64 2.19
C PHE A 124 0.18 -3.43 3.22
N ILE A 125 0.81 -4.44 3.84
CA ILE A 125 0.16 -5.30 4.84
C ILE A 125 -0.21 -4.47 6.07
N THR A 126 0.65 -3.58 6.54
CA THR A 126 0.35 -2.72 7.70
C THR A 126 -0.85 -1.81 7.42
N CYS A 127 -0.90 -1.16 6.25
CA CYS A 127 -2.07 -0.36 5.85
C CYS A 127 -3.35 -1.20 5.89
N PHE A 128 -3.27 -2.42 5.36
CA PHE A 128 -4.39 -3.34 5.24
C PHE A 128 -4.90 -3.83 6.61
N LEU A 129 -3.99 -4.21 7.51
CA LEU A 129 -4.34 -4.69 8.86
C LEU A 129 -4.83 -3.55 9.76
N VAL A 130 -4.22 -2.36 9.67
CA VAL A 130 -4.68 -1.18 10.43
C VAL A 130 -6.07 -0.76 9.96
N ALA A 131 -6.33 -0.76 8.64
CA ALA A 131 -7.64 -0.48 8.08
C ALA A 131 -8.71 -1.50 8.53
N ALA A 132 -8.33 -2.76 8.70
CA ALA A 132 -9.22 -3.84 9.14
C ALA A 132 -9.41 -3.92 10.67
N SER A 133 -8.73 -3.07 11.45
CA SER A 133 -8.80 -3.10 12.91
C SER A 133 -9.96 -2.26 13.46
N ARG A 134 -10.57 -2.72 14.56
CA ARG A 134 -11.48 -1.95 15.42
C ARG A 134 -10.78 -1.18 16.55
N ASP A 135 -9.49 -1.45 16.80
CA ASP A 135 -8.75 -0.74 17.84
C ASP A 135 -8.48 0.70 17.40
N THR A 136 -9.22 1.64 17.99
CA THR A 136 -9.08 3.08 17.72
C THR A 136 -7.65 3.59 17.91
N ARG A 137 -6.87 3.02 18.82
CA ARG A 137 -5.47 3.42 19.04
C ARG A 137 -4.61 3.00 17.85
N LEU A 138 -4.75 1.75 17.40
CA LEU A 138 -4.05 1.27 16.21
C LEU A 138 -4.47 2.06 14.96
N ARG A 139 -5.78 2.29 14.78
CA ARG A 139 -6.31 3.11 13.66
C ARG A 139 -5.76 4.53 13.65
N SER A 140 -5.55 5.14 14.83
CA SER A 140 -4.98 6.49 14.92
C SER A 140 -3.55 6.61 14.37
N LEU A 141 -2.83 5.48 14.24
CA LEU A 141 -1.50 5.44 13.63
C LEU A 141 -1.54 5.48 12.10
N PHE A 142 -2.71 5.30 11.47
CA PHE A 142 -2.83 5.17 10.02
C PHE A 142 -2.21 6.34 9.22
N PRO A 143 -2.38 7.62 9.59
CA PRO A 143 -1.69 8.73 8.91
C PRO A 143 -0.16 8.62 8.96
N ASN A 144 0.39 8.12 10.07
CA ASN A 144 1.83 7.88 10.20
C ASN A 144 2.28 6.72 9.31
N VAL A 145 1.49 5.65 9.23
CA VAL A 145 1.75 4.50 8.34
C VAL A 145 1.76 4.95 6.87
N LEU A 146 0.82 5.79 6.46
CA LEU A 146 0.77 6.34 5.09
C LEU A 146 2.03 7.16 4.72
N ALA A 147 2.73 7.73 5.70
CA ALA A 147 3.94 8.50 5.46
C ALA A 147 5.21 7.63 5.28
N TRP A 148 5.15 6.32 5.56
CA TRP A 148 6.32 5.44 5.48
C TRP A 148 6.98 5.41 4.10
N PRO A 149 6.26 5.34 2.96
CA PRO A 149 6.90 5.34 1.64
C PRO A 149 7.81 6.55 1.43
N ALA A 150 7.39 7.74 1.86
CA ALA A 150 8.22 8.95 1.77
C ALA A 150 9.45 8.89 2.69
N GLN A 151 9.39 8.12 3.77
CA GLN A 151 10.52 7.85 4.68
C GLN A 151 11.45 6.77 4.11
N ILE A 152 10.90 5.70 3.54
CA ILE A 152 11.60 4.61 2.85
C ILE A 152 12.29 5.12 1.58
N GLN A 153 11.69 6.10 0.87
CA GLN A 153 12.27 6.76 -0.30
C GLN A 153 13.55 7.52 0.00
N ARG A 154 13.72 8.06 1.21
CA ARG A 154 14.97 8.70 1.63
C ARG A 154 16.14 7.72 1.73
N VAL A 155 15.86 6.41 1.69
CA VAL A 155 16.83 5.30 1.68
C VAL A 155 17.08 4.76 0.25
N GLY A 156 16.42 5.29 -0.79
CA GLY A 156 16.80 5.06 -2.20
C GLY A 156 16.06 3.97 -2.98
N LEU A 157 14.89 3.49 -2.52
CA LEU A 157 14.23 2.29 -3.10
C LEU A 157 12.95 2.53 -3.92
N TYR A 158 12.67 3.77 -4.37
CA TYR A 158 11.61 4.02 -5.36
C TYR A 158 12.16 4.69 -6.62
N ALA A 159 13.22 4.13 -7.20
CA ALA A 159 13.52 4.38 -8.61
C ALA A 159 12.64 3.47 -9.48
N GLY A 160 11.33 3.75 -9.50
CA GLY A 160 10.34 2.95 -10.23
C GLY A 160 9.17 3.74 -10.80
N GLY A 161 9.27 5.08 -10.81
CA GLY A 161 8.32 5.97 -11.46
C GLY A 161 9.10 7.02 -12.22
N GLY A 162 9.42 6.73 -13.48
CA GLY A 162 10.17 7.63 -14.34
C GLY A 162 9.42 8.95 -14.55
N LEU A 163 9.91 10.02 -13.91
CA LEU A 163 9.85 11.35 -14.50
C LEU A 163 11.13 11.51 -15.32
N MET A 164 11.13 10.97 -16.53
CA MET A 164 12.00 11.52 -17.58
C MET A 164 11.49 12.93 -17.84
N VAL A 165 12.11 13.91 -17.18
CA VAL A 165 12.09 15.30 -17.65
C VAL A 165 12.78 15.28 -19.00
N GLN A 166 11.98 15.24 -20.07
CA GLN A 166 12.47 15.57 -21.40
C GLN A 166 12.93 17.03 -21.35
N SER A 167 14.24 17.21 -21.19
CA SER A 167 14.90 18.46 -21.49
C SER A 167 14.94 18.53 -23.01
N GLY A 168 13.87 19.07 -23.59
CA GLY A 168 13.91 19.55 -24.96
C GLY A 168 14.77 20.80 -24.98
N ASP A 169 15.88 20.76 -25.71
CA ASP A 169 16.30 21.90 -26.51
C ASP A 169 16.89 21.38 -27.82
N GLN A 170 16.34 21.97 -28.88
CA GLN A 170 16.42 21.59 -30.27
C GLN A 170 17.60 22.29 -30.96
N GLU A 171 18.39 21.50 -31.72
CA GLU A 171 19.17 21.80 -32.94
C GLU A 171 20.05 23.07 -33.02
N ILE A 172 21.30 23.02 -33.50
CA ILE A 172 21.68 23.01 -34.93
C ILE A 172 23.18 22.57 -35.08
N PRO A 173 23.57 21.86 -36.15
CA PRO A 173 24.95 21.47 -36.42
C PRO A 173 25.69 22.50 -37.29
N VAL A 174 26.96 22.81 -36.99
CA VAL A 174 27.89 23.45 -37.95
C VAL A 174 29.28 22.85 -37.81
N THR A 175 29.83 22.45 -38.94
CA THR A 175 31.13 21.81 -39.16
C THR A 175 32.31 22.78 -39.14
N SER A 176 33.50 22.22 -38.86
CA SER A 176 34.85 22.68 -39.23
C SER A 176 35.48 23.83 -38.43
N SER A 177 36.57 23.55 -37.71
CA SER A 177 37.95 23.75 -38.19
C SER A 177 38.99 23.70 -37.05
N ARG A 178 40.17 23.15 -37.38
CA ARG A 178 41.39 23.08 -36.57
C ARG A 178 41.90 24.46 -36.14
N LEU A 179 42.46 24.58 -34.93
CA LEU A 179 43.78 25.17 -34.68
C LEU A 179 44.23 24.97 -33.22
N ASP A 180 45.51 24.60 -33.10
CA ASP A 180 46.29 24.43 -31.88
C ASP A 180 46.23 25.63 -30.91
N ARG A 181 46.33 25.36 -29.60
CA ARG A 181 47.53 25.72 -28.83
C ARG A 181 47.49 25.21 -27.39
N SER A 182 48.68 24.77 -26.99
CA SER A 182 49.11 24.35 -25.67
C SER A 182 48.81 25.35 -24.56
N THR A 183 48.49 24.82 -23.38
CA THR A 183 49.04 25.25 -22.09
C THR A 183 48.75 24.14 -21.09
N GLY A 184 49.83 23.47 -20.67
CA GLY A 184 49.76 22.34 -19.77
C GLY A 184 49.42 22.76 -18.36
N HIS A 185 48.54 22.01 -17.71
CA HIS A 185 48.50 21.89 -16.25
C HIS A 185 48.53 20.39 -15.89
N SER A 186 49.43 20.10 -14.95
CA SER A 186 49.83 18.80 -14.45
C SER A 186 48.63 18.02 -13.90
N VAL A 187 48.35 16.84 -14.47
CA VAL A 187 47.40 15.88 -13.90
C VAL A 187 48.16 15.06 -12.86
N VAL A 188 47.87 15.30 -11.59
CA VAL A 188 48.27 14.44 -10.47
C VAL A 188 47.42 13.16 -10.53
N PRO A 189 48.00 11.94 -10.40
CA PRO A 189 47.20 10.73 -10.43
C PRO A 189 46.38 10.63 -9.14
N VAL A 190 45.06 10.49 -9.30
CA VAL A 190 44.12 10.18 -8.22
C VAL A 190 44.51 8.83 -7.62
N ALA A 191 45.03 8.85 -6.40
CA ALA A 191 45.27 7.65 -5.61
C ALA A 191 43.94 6.89 -5.47
N GLN A 192 43.95 5.62 -5.88
CA GLN A 192 42.88 4.67 -5.62
C GLN A 192 42.74 4.50 -4.10
N LEU A 193 41.79 5.21 -3.50
CA LEU A 193 41.31 4.95 -2.15
C LEU A 193 40.36 3.75 -2.23
N HIS A 194 40.89 2.57 -1.89
CA HIS A 194 40.10 1.40 -1.58
C HIS A 194 39.21 1.74 -0.37
N PRO A 195 37.87 1.58 -0.43
CA PRO A 195 37.05 1.74 0.75
C PRO A 195 37.40 0.65 1.77
N PRO A 196 37.37 0.96 3.08
CA PRO A 196 37.64 -0.03 4.12
C PRO A 196 36.53 -1.08 4.08
N GLU A 197 36.94 -2.35 4.12
CA GLU A 197 36.05 -3.50 4.35
C GLU A 197 35.33 -3.28 5.68
N LEU A 198 34.04 -2.90 5.59
CA LEU A 198 33.15 -2.87 6.75
C LEU A 198 32.72 -4.30 7.06
N ASP A 199 32.99 -4.71 8.30
CA ASP A 199 32.60 -5.98 8.91
C ASP A 199 31.16 -6.38 8.55
N ALA A 200 31.02 -7.59 8.01
CA ALA A 200 29.78 -8.19 7.53
C ALA A 200 28.75 -8.54 8.64
N ALA A 201 28.84 -7.93 9.83
CA ALA A 201 28.04 -8.26 11.01
C ALA A 201 27.10 -7.13 11.51
N GLN A 202 26.96 -6.03 10.76
CA GLN A 202 26.11 -4.88 11.16
C GLN A 202 25.06 -4.40 10.14
N LEU A 203 24.84 -5.12 9.04
CA LEU A 203 23.81 -4.76 8.06
C LEU A 203 22.44 -5.35 8.41
N LEU A 204 21.72 -4.69 9.33
CA LEU A 204 20.26 -4.64 9.20
C LEU A 204 19.95 -3.96 7.86
N PRO A 205 19.15 -4.56 6.96
CA PRO A 205 18.79 -3.89 5.72
C PRO A 205 18.12 -2.54 6.07
N PRO A 206 18.54 -1.43 5.46
CA PRO A 206 18.21 -0.07 5.92
C PRO A 206 16.73 0.34 5.68
N GLU A 207 15.86 -0.60 5.34
CA GLU A 207 14.58 -0.31 4.70
C GLU A 207 13.43 -0.02 5.67
N LEU A 208 13.45 -0.57 6.90
CA LEU A 208 12.42 -0.36 7.92
C LEU A 208 13.04 -0.02 9.29
N GLY A 209 12.57 1.05 9.92
CA GLY A 209 12.94 1.39 11.29
C GLY A 209 12.24 0.50 12.32
N VAL A 210 12.82 0.40 13.52
CA VAL A 210 12.27 -0.40 14.64
C VAL A 210 10.81 -0.04 14.93
N ALA A 211 10.48 1.26 14.99
CA ALA A 211 9.11 1.71 15.22
C ALA A 211 8.12 1.25 14.13
N GLN A 212 8.56 1.12 12.88
CA GLN A 212 7.70 0.63 11.79
C GLN A 212 7.44 -0.87 11.95
N LEU A 213 8.47 -1.64 12.32
CA LEU A 213 8.33 -3.06 12.63
C LEU A 213 7.43 -3.29 13.83
N GLU A 214 7.54 -2.48 14.89
CA GLU A 214 6.66 -2.56 16.06
C GLU A 214 5.19 -2.34 15.69
N VAL A 215 4.88 -1.34 14.87
CA VAL A 215 3.51 -1.08 14.40
C VAL A 215 3.02 -2.23 13.51
N PHE A 216 3.87 -2.74 12.63
CA PHE A 216 3.55 -3.90 11.79
C PHE A 216 3.19 -5.14 12.64
N CYS A 217 4.04 -5.48 13.61
CA CYS A 217 3.80 -6.61 14.50
C CYS A 217 2.59 -6.40 15.40
N LEU A 218 2.40 -5.20 15.94
CA LEU A 218 1.22 -4.85 16.73
C LEU A 218 -0.07 -5.02 15.92
N ALA A 219 -0.09 -4.55 14.67
CA ALA A 219 -1.23 -4.70 13.78
C ALA A 219 -1.53 -6.17 13.49
N ALA A 220 -0.49 -6.98 13.25
CA ALA A 220 -0.64 -8.42 13.02
C ALA A 220 -1.16 -9.17 14.26
N VAL A 221 -0.63 -8.87 15.44
CA VAL A 221 -1.09 -9.47 16.71
C VAL A 221 -2.54 -9.11 16.99
N GLN A 222 -2.91 -7.83 16.84
CA GLN A 222 -4.28 -7.37 17.03
C GLN A 222 -5.25 -8.08 16.07
N PHE A 223 -4.86 -8.22 14.81
CA PHE A 223 -5.67 -8.93 13.82
C PHE A 223 -5.79 -10.43 14.15
N ASP A 224 -4.69 -11.13 14.47
CA ASP A 224 -4.71 -12.56 14.84
C ASP A 224 -5.63 -12.83 16.04
N VAL A 225 -5.59 -11.97 17.07
CA VAL A 225 -6.46 -12.06 18.25
C VAL A 225 -7.93 -11.80 17.91
N ALA A 226 -8.20 -10.90 16.96
CA ALA A 226 -9.56 -10.57 16.53
C ALA A 226 -10.19 -11.64 15.62
N LEU A 227 -9.40 -12.57 15.07
CA LEU A 227 -9.91 -13.64 14.20
C LEU A 227 -10.81 -14.63 14.98
N PRO A 228 -11.99 -14.98 14.44
CA PRO A 228 -13.04 -15.65 15.21
C PRO A 228 -12.74 -17.12 15.52
N SER A 229 -11.93 -17.77 14.67
CA SER A 229 -11.65 -19.21 14.79
C SER A 229 -10.17 -19.53 14.78
N HIS A 230 -9.81 -20.66 15.38
CA HIS A 230 -8.46 -21.21 15.29
C HIS A 230 -8.04 -21.47 13.84
N HIS A 231 -8.96 -21.92 12.99
CA HIS A 231 -8.69 -22.16 11.57
C HIS A 231 -8.26 -20.87 10.85
N HIS A 232 -8.95 -19.75 11.12
CA HIS A 232 -8.59 -18.45 10.57
C HIS A 232 -7.20 -17.99 11.01
N ARG A 233 -6.84 -18.18 12.29
CA ARG A 233 -5.50 -17.86 12.82
C ARG A 233 -4.40 -18.71 12.19
N VAL A 234 -4.64 -20.00 11.97
CA VAL A 234 -3.70 -20.88 11.25
C VAL A 234 -3.51 -20.38 9.82
N LYS A 235 -4.60 -20.13 9.09
CA LYS A 235 -4.55 -19.59 7.71
C LYS A 235 -3.80 -18.26 7.65
N PHE A 236 -4.03 -17.37 8.62
CA PHE A 236 -3.30 -16.10 8.73
C PHE A 236 -1.79 -16.34 8.86
N ARG A 237 -1.36 -17.22 9.77
CA ARG A 237 0.05 -17.53 10.02
C ARG A 237 0.73 -18.21 8.83
N GLU A 238 0.06 -19.17 8.19
CA GLU A 238 0.56 -19.91 7.02
C GLU A 238 0.97 -18.98 5.88
N VAL A 239 0.16 -17.94 5.60
CA VAL A 239 0.44 -16.95 4.54
C VAL A 239 1.81 -16.29 4.70
N PHE A 240 2.27 -16.09 5.93
CA PHE A 240 3.57 -15.49 6.21
C PHE A 240 4.68 -16.52 6.37
N ALA A 241 4.36 -17.71 6.90
CA ALA A 241 5.32 -18.79 7.07
C ALA A 241 5.96 -19.18 5.73
N ASP A 242 5.18 -19.18 4.64
CA ASP A 242 5.66 -19.50 3.29
C ASP A 242 6.75 -18.55 2.76
N VAL A 243 6.82 -17.32 3.29
CA VAL A 243 7.79 -16.29 2.86
C VAL A 243 8.78 -15.91 3.97
N ALA A 244 8.65 -16.52 5.15
CA ALA A 244 9.46 -16.19 6.31
C ALA A 244 10.85 -16.83 6.20
N VAL A 245 11.87 -15.99 6.07
CA VAL A 245 13.29 -16.38 6.11
C VAL A 245 14.01 -15.71 7.27
N GLU A 246 15.18 -16.22 7.67
CA GLU A 246 15.96 -15.60 8.73
C GLU A 246 16.25 -14.12 8.44
N GLY A 247 16.06 -13.27 9.46
CA GLY A 247 16.20 -11.82 9.33
C GLY A 247 15.03 -11.10 8.63
N SER A 248 14.04 -11.82 8.11
CA SER A 248 12.87 -11.18 7.47
C SER A 248 11.90 -10.55 8.49
N PRO A 249 11.19 -9.47 8.11
CA PRO A 249 10.15 -8.87 8.95
C PRO A 249 8.99 -9.85 9.23
N PHE A 250 8.71 -10.77 8.30
CA PHE A 250 7.65 -11.78 8.45
C PHE A 250 7.99 -12.82 9.52
N LEU A 251 9.24 -13.29 9.56
CA LEU A 251 9.69 -14.22 10.61
C LEU A 251 9.65 -13.55 11.99
N LEU A 252 10.08 -12.29 12.08
CA LEU A 252 10.00 -11.51 13.32
C LEU A 252 8.54 -11.40 13.79
N MET A 253 7.62 -11.03 12.90
CA MET A 253 6.19 -10.96 13.23
C MET A 253 5.62 -12.30 13.70
N LEU A 254 5.97 -13.42 13.05
CA LEU A 254 5.53 -14.76 13.48
C LEU A 254 6.01 -15.09 14.91
N ARG A 255 7.26 -14.75 15.26
CA ARG A 255 7.76 -14.93 16.63
C ARG A 255 6.95 -14.12 17.66
N PHE A 256 6.60 -12.87 17.32
CA PHE A 256 5.73 -12.04 18.17
C PHE A 256 4.33 -12.64 18.35
N LEU A 257 3.80 -13.28 17.30
CA LEU A 257 2.52 -13.98 17.37
C LEU A 257 2.57 -15.23 18.26
N ASP A 258 3.71 -15.94 18.30
CA ASP A 258 3.92 -17.11 19.15
C ASP A 258 4.10 -16.74 20.63
N ASP A 259 4.89 -15.70 20.91
CA ASP A 259 5.14 -15.19 22.26
C ASP A 259 3.85 -14.72 22.96
N LYS A 260 2.88 -14.22 22.20
CA LYS A 260 1.58 -13.78 22.73
C LYS A 260 0.57 -14.91 22.89
N THR A 261 0.65 -15.98 22.10
CA THR A 261 -0.14 -17.20 22.34
C THR A 261 0.28 -17.97 23.60
N GLY A 262 1.49 -17.75 24.11
CA GLY A 262 1.97 -18.27 25.39
C GLY A 262 1.50 -17.49 26.64
N ALA A 263 0.79 -16.37 26.45
CA ALA A 263 0.33 -15.49 27.53
C ALA A 263 -1.19 -15.23 27.43
N LEU A 264 -1.98 -16.29 27.56
CA LEU A 264 -3.40 -16.20 27.92
C LEU A 264 -3.53 -16.42 29.43
N PRO A 265 -3.91 -15.41 30.25
CA PRO A 265 -4.51 -15.65 31.56
C PRO A 265 -5.91 -16.28 31.42
#